data_AF-A0A967WQM2-F1
#
_entry.id   AF-A0A967WQM2-F1
#
_cell.length_a   1.000
_cell.length_b   1.000
_cell.length_c   1.000
_cell.angle_alpha   90.00
_cell.angle_beta   90.00
_cell.angle_gamma   90.00
#
_symmetry.space_group_name_H-M   'P 1'
#
loop_
_entity.id
_entity.type
_entity.pdbx_description
1 polymer ?
#
loop_
_entity_poly.entity_id
_entity_poly.type
_entity_poly.pdbx_seq_one_letter_code
_entity_poly.pdbx_strand_id
1 'polypeptide(L)'
;SFVSLREVRQLTQEVLSEDRTLRGLTAVGFIAPFFLLMYFITRRIQRFTSYVVGFSRNMKIDQPTPSKTGDEIEILEQNFHSMAEAIESETNALEHQALHDTLTELPNRKLLHNRLQQEILRSERSEKPLVLIMSDLNHFKEINDTLGHHIGDLVLQQAALRLKDIFRKTDTV
;
A
#
# COMPACT_ATOMS: atom_id res chain seq x y z
N SER A 1 43.90 69.25 -16.26
CA SER A 1 44.76 68.18 -15.71
C SER A 1 44.45 66.93 -16.51
N PHE A 2 45.36 66.47 -17.37
CA PHE A 2 45.15 65.27 -18.18
C PHE A 2 45.47 64.05 -17.32
N VAL A 3 44.46 63.21 -17.05
CA VAL A 3 44.66 61.92 -16.37
C VAL A 3 45.55 61.05 -17.26
N SER A 4 46.61 60.48 -16.69
CA SER A 4 47.57 59.72 -17.50
C SER A 4 46.93 58.40 -17.97
N LEU A 5 47.28 57.96 -19.18
CA LEU A 5 46.83 56.66 -19.70
C LEU A 5 47.22 55.49 -18.78
N ARG A 6 48.25 55.66 -17.93
CA ARG A 6 48.64 54.67 -16.91
C ARG A 6 47.66 54.63 -15.74
N GLU A 7 47.22 55.78 -15.22
CA GLU A 7 46.20 55.85 -14.16
C GLU A 7 44.87 55.28 -14.63
N VAL A 8 44.42 55.60 -15.84
CA VAL A 8 43.17 55.04 -16.39
C VAL A 8 43.27 53.52 -16.51
N ARG A 9 44.42 52.99 -16.95
CA ARG A 9 44.65 51.54 -17.08
C ARG A 9 44.74 50.83 -15.73
N GLN A 10 45.28 51.50 -14.73
CA GLN A 10 45.42 50.99 -13.38
C GLN A 10 44.06 50.93 -12.68
N LEU A 11 43.28 52.02 -12.73
CA LEU A 11 41.90 52.06 -12.23
C LEU A 11 40.98 51.06 -12.93
N THR A 12 41.10 50.91 -14.26
CA THR A 12 40.32 49.89 -14.99
C THR A 12 40.74 48.46 -14.63
N GLN A 13 42.03 48.18 -14.43
CA GLN A 13 42.46 46.85 -13.99
C GLN A 13 42.01 46.54 -12.56
N GLU A 14 42.04 47.51 -11.67
CA GLU A 14 41.60 47.37 -10.28
C GLU A 14 40.09 47.06 -10.22
N VAL A 15 39.25 47.85 -10.89
CA VAL A 15 37.80 47.62 -11.00
C VAL A 15 37.47 46.28 -11.68
N LEU A 16 38.19 45.91 -12.75
CA LEU A 16 37.99 44.62 -13.42
C LEU A 16 38.42 43.43 -12.56
N SER A 17 39.38 43.61 -11.65
CA SER A 17 39.81 42.56 -10.72
C SER A 17 38.81 42.36 -9.57
N GLU A 18 38.22 43.43 -9.03
CA GLU A 18 37.14 43.35 -8.03
C GLU A 18 35.87 42.68 -8.58
N ASP A 19 35.46 42.98 -9.81
CA ASP A 19 34.28 42.33 -10.41
C ASP A 19 34.52 40.82 -10.65
N ARG A 20 35.75 40.43 -11.00
CA ARG A 20 36.11 39.00 -11.16
C ARG A 20 36.14 38.26 -9.83
N THR A 21 36.67 38.86 -8.77
CA THR A 21 36.68 38.22 -7.45
C THR A 21 35.25 38.11 -6.89
N LEU A 22 34.41 39.13 -7.06
CA LEU A 22 33.00 39.11 -6.63
C LEU A 22 32.16 38.06 -7.38
N ARG A 23 32.33 37.95 -8.70
CA ARG A 23 31.69 36.89 -9.52
C ARG A 23 32.19 35.49 -9.18
N GLY A 24 33.48 35.33 -8.90
CA GLY A 24 34.04 34.07 -8.42
C GLY A 24 33.49 33.66 -7.05
N LEU A 25 33.38 34.61 -6.12
CA LEU A 25 32.88 34.36 -4.76
C LEU A 25 31.41 33.98 -4.75
N THR A 26 30.58 34.66 -5.55
CA THR A 26 29.15 34.34 -5.71
C THR A 26 28.95 33.01 -6.42
N ALA A 27 29.70 32.73 -7.50
CA ALA A 27 29.65 31.43 -8.17
C ALA A 27 29.99 30.27 -7.23
N VAL A 28 31.07 30.38 -6.44
CA VAL A 28 31.42 29.36 -5.43
C VAL A 28 30.36 29.26 -4.33
N GLY A 29 29.82 30.40 -3.89
CA GLY A 29 28.78 30.48 -2.85
C GLY A 29 27.45 29.84 -3.21
N PHE A 30 27.15 29.63 -4.49
CA PHE A 30 25.92 28.94 -4.93
C PHE A 30 26.20 27.57 -5.54
N ILE A 31 27.24 27.43 -6.37
CA ILE A 31 27.52 26.21 -7.12
C ILE A 31 28.02 25.09 -6.19
N ALA A 32 28.99 25.38 -5.33
CA ALA A 32 29.54 24.38 -4.42
C ALA A 32 28.48 23.83 -3.45
N PRO A 33 27.67 24.66 -2.75
CA PRO A 33 26.60 24.15 -1.92
C PRO A 33 25.49 23.48 -2.73
N PHE A 34 25.20 23.91 -3.97
CA PHE A 34 24.25 23.21 -4.84
C PHE A 34 24.71 21.77 -5.14
N PHE A 35 25.96 21.57 -5.58
CA PHE A 35 26.48 20.23 -5.84
C PHE A 35 26.62 19.40 -4.56
N LEU A 36 26.98 20.04 -3.43
CA LEU A 36 27.04 19.36 -2.13
C LEU A 36 25.65 18.91 -1.69
N LEU A 37 24.63 19.77 -1.81
CA LEU A 37 23.23 19.42 -1.56
C LEU A 37 22.76 18.30 -2.48
N MET A 38 23.05 18.39 -3.78
CA MET A 38 22.71 17.37 -4.77
C MET A 38 23.34 16.02 -4.38
N TYR A 39 24.62 16.02 -4.03
CA TYR A 39 25.33 14.82 -3.56
C TYR A 39 24.71 14.23 -2.29
N PHE A 40 24.36 15.07 -1.31
CA PHE A 40 23.69 14.61 -0.08
C PHE A 40 22.31 14.02 -0.37
N ILE A 41 21.54 14.63 -1.26
CA ILE A 41 20.20 14.16 -1.68
C ILE A 41 20.33 12.83 -2.41
N THR A 42 21.16 12.72 -3.45
CA THR A 42 21.36 11.47 -4.20
C THR A 42 21.82 10.34 -3.27
N ARG A 43 22.78 10.61 -2.36
CA ARG A 43 23.24 9.61 -1.38
C ARG A 43 22.18 9.23 -0.35
N ARG A 44 21.22 10.12 -0.05
CA ARG A 44 20.06 9.81 0.81
C ARG A 44 19.04 8.93 0.07
N ILE A 45 18.75 9.26 -1.18
CA ILE A 45 17.83 8.51 -2.05
C ILE A 45 18.36 7.09 -2.24
N GLN A 46 19.62 6.92 -2.64
CA GLN A 46 20.23 5.60 -2.83
C GLN A 46 20.16 4.71 -1.59
N ARG A 47 20.43 5.30 -0.40
CA ARG A 47 20.27 4.57 0.87
C ARG A 47 18.82 4.17 1.09
N PHE A 48 17.88 5.08 0.89
CA PHE A 48 16.46 4.79 1.04
C PHE A 48 15.98 3.71 0.07
N THR A 49 16.34 3.79 -1.22
CA THR A 49 16.02 2.77 -2.22
C THR A 49 16.54 1.40 -1.80
N SER A 50 17.77 1.32 -1.27
CA SER A 50 18.31 0.05 -0.77
C SER A 50 17.54 -0.53 0.42
N TYR A 51 16.97 0.32 1.29
CA TYR A 51 16.09 -0.13 2.38
C TYR A 51 14.74 -0.63 1.87
N VAL A 52 14.10 0.08 0.94
CA VAL A 52 12.81 -0.33 0.35
C VAL A 52 12.97 -1.65 -0.41
N VAL A 53 14.00 -1.78 -1.24
CA VAL A 53 14.29 -3.02 -1.97
C VAL A 53 14.58 -4.18 -1.00
N GLY A 54 15.31 -3.93 0.09
CA GLY A 54 15.58 -4.93 1.12
C GLY A 54 14.31 -5.35 1.88
N PHE A 55 13.44 -4.40 2.21
CA PHE A 55 12.16 -4.66 2.86
C PHE A 55 11.21 -5.47 1.96
N SER A 56 11.13 -5.12 0.66
CA SER A 56 10.37 -5.87 -0.34
C SER A 56 10.79 -7.34 -0.42
N ARG A 57 12.11 -7.60 -0.36
CA ARG A 57 12.66 -8.97 -0.36
C ARG A 57 12.20 -9.76 0.87
N ASN A 58 12.16 -9.12 2.04
CA ASN A 58 11.70 -9.77 3.27
C ASN A 58 10.20 -10.10 3.23
N MET A 59 9.39 -9.33 2.49
CA MET A 59 7.98 -9.61 2.25
C MET A 59 7.71 -10.63 1.12
N LYS A 60 8.75 -11.21 0.49
CA LYS A 60 8.64 -12.11 -0.67
C LYS A 60 7.87 -11.51 -1.86
N ILE A 61 7.88 -10.19 -1.98
CA ILE A 61 7.25 -9.48 -3.09
C ILE A 61 8.19 -9.58 -4.29
N ASP A 62 7.65 -9.99 -5.45
CA ASP A 62 8.40 -10.08 -6.71
C ASP A 62 8.98 -8.71 -7.07
N GLN A 63 10.30 -8.66 -7.25
CA GLN A 63 10.98 -7.41 -7.57
C GLN A 63 10.97 -7.17 -9.08
N PRO A 64 10.67 -5.94 -9.53
CA PRO A 64 10.93 -5.59 -10.92
C PRO A 64 12.41 -5.80 -11.24
N THR A 65 12.70 -6.46 -12.36
CA THR A 65 14.08 -6.71 -12.77
C THR A 65 14.81 -5.39 -12.96
N PRO A 66 16.00 -5.20 -12.37
CA PRO A 66 16.71 -3.92 -12.47
C PRO A 66 17.06 -3.67 -13.93
N SER A 67 16.39 -2.69 -14.55
CA SER A 67 16.83 -2.15 -15.83
C SER A 67 18.17 -1.44 -15.58
N LYS A 68 19.16 -1.66 -16.44
CA LYS A 68 20.53 -1.16 -16.27
C LYS A 68 20.66 0.37 -16.46
N THR A 69 19.55 1.12 -16.48
CA THR A 69 19.54 2.51 -16.92
C THR A 69 18.76 3.37 -15.94
N GLY A 70 19.47 3.91 -14.96
CA GLY A 70 19.36 5.31 -14.55
C GLY A 70 18.10 5.83 -13.85
N ASP A 71 17.02 5.06 -13.68
CA ASP A 71 15.79 5.59 -13.08
C ASP A 71 15.53 5.00 -11.69
N GLU A 72 16.32 5.45 -10.71
CA GLU A 72 16.13 5.09 -9.29
C GLU A 72 14.71 5.42 -8.79
N ILE A 73 14.05 6.39 -9.44
CA ILE A 73 12.67 6.78 -9.15
C ILE A 73 11.68 5.74 -9.66
N GLU A 74 11.87 5.21 -10.87
CA GLU A 74 11.02 4.15 -11.45
C GLU A 74 11.06 2.88 -10.59
N ILE A 75 12.26 2.46 -10.16
CA ILE A 75 12.42 1.31 -9.25
C ILE A 75 11.70 1.57 -7.93
N LEU A 76 11.80 2.78 -7.40
CA LEU A 76 11.16 3.12 -6.14
C LEU A 76 9.63 3.11 -6.26
N GLU A 77 9.10 3.71 -7.33
CA GLU A 77 7.66 3.71 -7.63
C GLU A 77 7.10 2.28 -7.73
N GLN A 78 7.75 1.42 -8.51
CA GLN A 78 7.30 0.04 -8.69
C GLN A 78 7.32 -0.75 -7.38
N ASN A 79 8.39 -0.61 -6.56
CA ASN A 79 8.44 -1.29 -5.27
C ASN A 79 7.35 -0.78 -4.31
N PHE A 80 7.07 0.53 -4.29
CA PHE A 80 5.96 1.06 -3.49
C PHE A 80 4.61 0.53 -3.94
N HIS A 81 4.39 0.43 -5.25
CA HIS A 81 3.16 -0.11 -5.80
C HIS A 81 2.98 -1.58 -5.39
N SER A 82 3.99 -2.43 -5.59
CA SER A 82 3.93 -3.83 -5.19
C SER A 82 3.77 -4.02 -3.67
N MET A 83 4.37 -3.15 -2.85
CA MET A 83 4.15 -3.16 -1.39
C MET A 83 2.71 -2.78 -1.03
N ALA A 84 2.16 -1.73 -1.65
CA ALA A 84 0.79 -1.32 -1.40
C ALA A 84 -0.19 -2.44 -1.76
N GLU A 85 -0.02 -3.07 -2.91
CA GLU A 85 -0.82 -4.23 -3.33
C GLU A 85 -0.68 -5.42 -2.38
N ALA A 86 0.54 -5.73 -1.93
CA ALA A 86 0.77 -6.83 -0.99
C ALA A 86 0.10 -6.59 0.36
N ILE A 87 0.22 -5.36 0.90
CA ILE A 87 -0.45 -4.96 2.14
C ILE A 87 -1.97 -5.04 1.97
N GLU A 88 -2.52 -4.52 0.87
CA GLU A 88 -3.95 -4.57 0.61
C GLU A 88 -4.47 -6.02 0.55
N SER A 89 -3.79 -6.88 -0.21
CA SER A 89 -4.11 -8.31 -0.30
C SER A 89 -4.07 -9.01 1.06
N GLU A 90 -3.04 -8.76 1.86
CA GLU A 90 -2.90 -9.32 3.20
C GLU A 90 -4.01 -8.82 4.13
N THR A 91 -4.34 -7.53 4.09
CA THR A 91 -5.44 -6.96 4.88
C THR A 91 -6.79 -7.56 4.51
N ASN A 92 -7.05 -7.76 3.22
CA ASN A 92 -8.28 -8.40 2.74
C ASN A 92 -8.37 -9.86 3.19
N ALA A 93 -7.26 -10.60 3.14
CA ALA A 93 -7.20 -11.98 3.61
C ALA A 93 -7.45 -12.07 5.13
N LEU A 94 -6.83 -11.19 5.92
CA LEU A 94 -7.04 -11.11 7.36
C LEU A 94 -8.47 -10.73 7.72
N GLU A 95 -9.05 -9.77 7.00
CA GLU A 95 -10.45 -9.39 7.17
C GLU A 95 -11.38 -10.56 6.83
N HIS A 96 -11.12 -11.25 5.72
CA HIS A 96 -11.89 -12.43 5.33
C HIS A 96 -11.84 -13.50 6.43
N GLN A 97 -10.65 -13.83 6.94
CA GLN A 97 -10.47 -14.81 8.02
C GLN A 97 -11.12 -14.36 9.34
N ALA A 98 -11.15 -13.06 9.62
CA ALA A 98 -11.78 -12.52 10.82
C ALA A 98 -13.32 -12.50 10.74
N LEU A 99 -13.89 -12.50 9.53
CA LEU A 99 -15.33 -12.31 9.27
C LEU A 99 -16.03 -13.54 8.67
N HIS A 100 -15.28 -14.56 8.24
CA HIS A 100 -15.82 -15.81 7.70
C HIS A 100 -15.44 -17.01 8.56
N ASP A 101 -16.26 -18.05 8.50
CA ASP A 101 -15.98 -19.35 9.09
C ASP A 101 -15.06 -20.15 8.17
N THR A 102 -13.95 -20.67 8.69
CA THR A 102 -12.89 -21.32 7.89
C THR A 102 -13.31 -22.69 7.34
N LEU A 103 -14.36 -23.31 7.88
CA LEU A 103 -14.83 -24.60 7.40
C LEU A 103 -15.79 -24.43 6.22
N THR A 104 -16.73 -23.48 6.33
CA THR A 104 -17.85 -23.29 5.40
C THR A 104 -17.68 -22.11 4.45
N GLU A 105 -16.71 -21.22 4.72
CA GLU A 105 -16.50 -19.95 4.02
C GLU A 105 -17.74 -19.03 4.05
N LEU A 106 -18.67 -19.27 4.98
CA LEU A 106 -19.83 -18.40 5.21
C LEU A 106 -19.48 -17.27 6.16
N PRO A 107 -20.19 -16.12 6.09
CA PRO A 107 -20.18 -15.11 7.14
C PRO A 107 -20.26 -15.74 8.53
N ASN A 108 -19.27 -15.45 9.36
CA ASN A 108 -19.30 -15.89 10.74
C ASN A 108 -20.33 -15.06 11.54
N ARG A 109 -20.55 -15.46 12.80
CA ARG A 109 -21.51 -14.78 13.69
C ARG A 109 -21.24 -13.28 13.85
N LYS A 110 -19.98 -12.85 13.79
CA LYS A 110 -19.61 -11.43 13.90
C LYS A 110 -20.07 -10.67 12.66
N LEU A 111 -19.81 -11.20 11.47
CA LEU A 111 -20.28 -10.57 10.22
C LEU A 111 -21.81 -10.57 10.12
N LEU A 112 -22.48 -11.66 10.50
CA LEU A 112 -23.93 -11.73 10.57
C LEU A 112 -24.51 -10.62 11.47
N HIS A 113 -23.95 -10.45 12.67
CA HIS A 113 -24.40 -9.42 13.61
C HIS A 113 -24.23 -8.00 13.03
N ASN A 114 -23.07 -7.73 12.44
CA ASN A 114 -22.79 -6.43 11.81
C ASN A 114 -23.79 -6.14 10.68
N ARG A 115 -24.05 -7.12 9.80
CA ARG A 115 -25.00 -6.93 8.69
C ARG A 115 -26.44 -6.83 9.18
N LEU A 116 -26.83 -7.60 10.20
CA LEU A 116 -28.16 -7.51 10.79
C LEU A 116 -28.44 -6.11 11.36
N GLN A 117 -27.47 -5.51 12.07
CA GLN A 117 -27.60 -4.13 12.56
C GLN A 117 -27.78 -3.13 11.43
N GLN A 118 -27.01 -3.26 10.35
CA GLN A 118 -27.13 -2.38 9.18
C GLN A 118 -28.48 -2.53 8.47
N GLU A 119 -28.97 -3.76 8.31
CA GLU A 119 -30.23 -4.03 7.63
C GLU A 119 -31.45 -3.64 8.47
N ILE A 120 -31.38 -3.67 9.80
CA ILE A 120 -32.41 -3.09 10.68
C ILE A 120 -32.54 -1.59 10.41
N LEU A 121 -31.42 -0.84 10.45
CA LEU A 121 -31.42 0.60 10.17
C LEU A 121 -31.87 0.94 8.75
N ARG A 122 -31.65 0.04 7.79
CA ARG A 122 -32.10 0.19 6.41
C ARG A 122 -33.60 -0.08 6.27
N SER A 123 -34.10 -1.12 6.94
CA SER A 123 -35.52 -1.45 7.03
C SER A 123 -36.31 -0.28 7.61
N GLU A 124 -35.85 0.29 8.73
CA GLU A 124 -36.46 1.46 9.38
C GLU A 124 -36.56 2.68 8.44
N ARG A 125 -35.50 2.96 7.68
CA ARG A 125 -35.48 4.12 6.76
C ARG A 125 -36.26 3.92 5.47
N SER A 126 -36.38 2.68 5.00
CA SER A 126 -37.01 2.37 3.71
C SER A 126 -38.43 1.81 3.84
N GLU A 127 -38.89 1.59 5.08
CA GLU A 127 -40.17 0.95 5.41
C GLU A 127 -40.35 -0.43 4.74
N LYS A 128 -39.24 -1.11 4.42
CA LYS A 128 -39.26 -2.44 3.80
C LYS A 128 -39.06 -3.52 4.86
N PRO A 129 -39.84 -4.61 4.83
CA PRO A 129 -39.70 -5.69 5.80
C PRO A 129 -38.35 -6.39 5.68
N LEU A 130 -37.76 -6.74 6.82
CA LEU A 130 -36.58 -7.58 6.95
C LEU A 130 -37.00 -8.97 7.46
N VAL A 131 -36.41 -10.02 6.89
CA VAL A 131 -36.65 -11.41 7.29
C VAL A 131 -35.33 -12.03 7.74
N LEU A 132 -35.35 -12.68 8.92
CA LEU A 132 -34.26 -13.51 9.41
C LEU A 132 -34.71 -14.97 9.42
N ILE A 133 -33.92 -15.85 8.79
CA ILE A 133 -34.16 -17.29 8.76
C ILE A 133 -33.10 -17.96 9.63
N MET A 134 -33.53 -18.84 10.53
CA MET A 134 -32.65 -19.69 11.32
C MET A 134 -32.97 -21.15 11.01
N SER A 135 -31.95 -21.94 10.71
CA SER A 135 -32.07 -23.35 10.37
C SER A 135 -30.96 -24.15 11.05
N ASP A 136 -31.25 -25.41 11.36
CA ASP A 136 -30.30 -26.37 11.92
C ASP A 136 -30.34 -27.68 11.12
N LEU A 137 -29.24 -28.45 11.15
CA LEU A 137 -29.15 -29.73 10.46
C LEU A 137 -29.68 -30.86 11.35
N ASN A 138 -30.83 -31.41 10.97
CA ASN A 138 -31.42 -32.56 11.68
C ASN A 138 -30.46 -33.75 11.72
N HIS A 139 -30.38 -34.41 12.88
CA HIS A 139 -29.56 -35.61 13.12
C HIS A 139 -28.06 -35.45 12.82
N PHE A 140 -27.54 -34.22 12.75
CA PHE A 140 -26.11 -33.99 12.45
C PHE A 140 -25.16 -34.64 13.45
N LYS A 141 -25.58 -34.73 14.73
CA LYS A 141 -24.82 -35.44 15.76
C LYS A 141 -24.68 -36.94 15.46
N GLU A 142 -25.74 -37.60 14.98
CA GLU A 142 -25.70 -39.02 14.62
C GLU A 142 -24.73 -39.28 13.47
N ILE A 143 -24.64 -38.36 12.51
CA ILE A 143 -23.64 -38.41 11.43
C ILE A 143 -22.22 -38.35 12.01
N ASN A 144 -21.95 -37.40 12.90
CA ASN A 144 -20.64 -37.28 13.55
C ASN A 144 -20.28 -38.52 14.36
N ASP A 145 -21.23 -39.05 15.12
CA ASP A 145 -21.02 -40.19 16.02
C ASP A 145 -20.84 -41.50 15.23
N THR A 146 -21.49 -41.64 14.06
CA THR A 146 -21.45 -42.86 13.23
C THR A 146 -20.33 -42.85 12.19
N LEU A 147 -20.07 -41.70 11.55
CA LEU A 147 -19.18 -41.57 10.39
C LEU A 147 -17.93 -40.71 10.69
N GLY A 148 -17.86 -40.13 11.88
CA GLY A 148 -16.75 -39.29 12.32
C GLY A 148 -16.89 -37.83 11.90
N HIS A 149 -16.21 -36.95 12.65
CA HIS A 149 -16.25 -35.50 12.44
C HIS A 149 -15.82 -35.06 11.04
N HIS A 150 -14.85 -35.75 10.43
CA HIS A 150 -14.42 -35.40 9.07
C HIS A 150 -15.57 -35.50 8.05
N ILE A 151 -16.45 -36.50 8.18
CA ILE A 151 -17.63 -36.62 7.32
C ILE A 151 -18.67 -35.56 7.68
N GLY A 152 -18.83 -35.23 8.96
CA GLY A 152 -19.65 -34.09 9.39
C GLY A 152 -19.22 -32.76 8.79
N ASP A 153 -17.91 -32.50 8.76
CA ASP A 153 -17.33 -31.30 8.16
C ASP A 153 -17.66 -31.20 6.67
N LEU A 154 -17.58 -32.31 5.93
CA LEU A 154 -17.99 -32.37 4.52
C LEU A 154 -19.49 -32.09 4.34
N VAL A 155 -20.33 -32.59 5.26
CA VAL A 155 -21.78 -32.31 5.24
C VAL A 155 -22.04 -30.82 5.46
N LEU A 156 -21.34 -30.18 6.40
CA LEU A 156 -21.44 -28.74 6.65
C LEU A 156 -21.01 -27.91 5.43
N GLN A 157 -19.88 -28.28 4.81
CA GLN A 157 -19.40 -27.65 3.58
C GLN A 157 -20.43 -27.74 2.45
N GLN A 158 -21.03 -28.92 2.24
CA GLN A 158 -22.04 -29.11 1.22
C GLN A 158 -23.34 -28.36 1.52
N ALA A 159 -23.74 -28.29 2.79
CA ALA A 159 -24.89 -27.47 3.21
C ALA A 159 -24.64 -25.98 2.91
N ALA A 160 -23.45 -25.47 3.27
CA ALA A 160 -23.06 -24.09 3.02
C ALA A 160 -23.06 -23.72 1.53
N LEU A 161 -22.51 -24.58 0.67
CA LEU A 161 -22.53 -24.40 -0.78
C LEU A 161 -23.96 -24.31 -1.32
N ARG A 162 -24.84 -25.23 -0.91
CA ARG A 162 -26.25 -25.23 -1.34
C ARG A 162 -26.98 -23.98 -0.88
N LEU A 163 -26.71 -23.49 0.34
CA LEU A 163 -27.31 -22.25 0.81
C LEU A 163 -26.86 -21.06 -0.04
N LYS A 164 -25.55 -20.94 -0.36
CA LYS A 164 -25.03 -19.87 -1.23
C LYS A 164 -25.68 -19.86 -2.61
N ASP A 165 -26.01 -21.03 -3.17
CA ASP A 165 -26.63 -21.14 -4.50
C ASP A 165 -28.12 -20.79 -4.51
N ILE A 166 -28.82 -20.96 -3.38
CA ILE A 166 -30.25 -20.68 -3.26
C ILE A 166 -30.52 -19.18 -3.05
N PHE A 167 -29.70 -18.52 -2.25
CA PHE A 167 -29.90 -17.12 -1.86
C PHE A 167 -29.29 -16.14 -2.87
N ARG A 168 -29.86 -14.93 -2.94
CA ARG A 168 -29.37 -13.89 -3.86
C ARG A 168 -28.07 -13.31 -3.32
N LYS A 169 -27.25 -12.72 -4.18
CA LYS A 169 -26.03 -12.00 -3.78
C LYS A 169 -26.26 -10.88 -2.78
N THR A 170 -27.47 -10.32 -2.73
CA THR A 170 -27.87 -9.28 -1.78
C THR A 170 -28.19 -9.83 -0.40
N ASP A 171 -28.49 -11.12 -0.30
CA ASP A 171 -28.85 -11.77 0.95
C ASP A 171 -27.57 -12.17 1.70
N THR A 172 -27.64 -12.22 3.03
CA THR A 172 -26.54 -12.73 3.87
C THR A 172 -26.96 -14.10 4.39
N VAL A 173 -26.17 -15.11 4.02
CA VAL A 173 -26.28 -16.49 4.52
C VAL A 173 -25.36 -16.66 5.72
#